data_AF-A0A9W4HPA8-F1
#
_entry.id   AF-A0A9W4HPA8-F1
#
_cell.length_a   1.000
_cell.length_b   1.000
_cell.length_c   1.000
_cell.angle_alpha   90.00
_cell.angle_beta   90.00
_cell.angle_gamma   90.00
#
_symmetry.space_group_name_H-M   'P 1'
#
loop_
_entity.id
_entity.type
_entity.pdbx_description
1 polymer ?
#
loop_
_entity_poly.entity_id
_entity_poly.type
_entity_poly.pdbx_seq_one_letter_code
_entity_poly.pdbx_strand_id
1 'polypeptide(L)'
;MHRVNLNEEGNWHFREKINDPDQDSLLGRVMIGKVPHEVTYAQIRDLLESIPLPQKDALPEQNCVTWTRAAINKLQDNSLAEQFELDRFMDKSLAFADQRLHTGCTPTSINYTTRPM
;
A
#
# COMPACT_ATOMS: atom_id res chain seq x y z
N MET A 1 -3.75 -20.79 -8.39
CA MET A 1 -3.09 -19.62 -9.03
C MET A 1 -1.59 -19.73 -8.77
N HIS A 2 -0.76 -19.88 -9.81
CA HIS A 2 0.69 -19.86 -9.65
C HIS A 2 1.11 -18.39 -9.52
N ARG A 3 1.58 -17.97 -8.34
CA ARG A 3 2.19 -16.65 -8.20
C ARG A 3 3.53 -16.70 -8.92
N VAL A 4 3.64 -16.00 -10.05
CA VAL A 4 4.91 -15.85 -10.77
C VAL A 4 5.61 -14.62 -10.18
N ASN A 5 6.82 -14.82 -9.65
CA ASN A 5 7.64 -13.68 -9.23
C ASN A 5 8.21 -13.01 -10.49
N LEU A 6 7.72 -11.82 -10.82
CA LEU A 6 8.22 -11.05 -11.98
C LEU A 6 9.48 -10.23 -11.64
N ASN A 7 9.93 -10.23 -10.38
CA ASN A 7 11.15 -9.57 -9.93
C ASN A 7 12.13 -10.62 -9.36
N GLU A 8 12.57 -11.55 -10.21
CA GLU A 8 13.50 -12.64 -9.82
C GLU A 8 14.86 -12.11 -9.35
N GLU A 9 15.28 -10.96 -9.87
CA GLU A 9 16.56 -10.36 -9.51
C GLU A 9 16.55 -9.69 -8.13
N GLY A 10 15.36 -9.35 -7.61
CA GLY A 10 15.21 -8.59 -6.37
C GLY A 10 15.57 -7.11 -6.50
N ASN A 11 15.51 -6.57 -7.73
CA ASN A 11 15.86 -5.19 -8.03
C ASN A 11 14.67 -4.27 -7.72
N TRP A 12 14.58 -3.85 -6.46
CA TRP A 12 13.52 -2.95 -5.98
C TRP A 12 13.89 -1.49 -6.25
N HIS A 13 12.90 -0.70 -6.65
CA HIS A 13 13.04 0.74 -6.87
C HIS A 13 11.88 1.49 -6.24
N PHE A 14 12.17 2.54 -5.49
CA PHE A 14 11.15 3.53 -5.13
C PHE A 14 10.85 4.40 -6.36
N ARG A 15 9.58 4.51 -6.73
CA ARG A 15 9.13 5.35 -7.84
C ARG A 15 7.84 6.04 -7.48
N GLU A 16 7.79 7.32 -7.78
CA GLU A 16 6.55 8.06 -7.81
C GLU A 16 5.87 7.89 -9.15
N LYS A 17 4.56 7.76 -9.13
CA LYS A 17 3.77 7.71 -10.35
C LYS A 17 2.53 8.57 -10.16
N ILE A 18 2.27 9.43 -11.15
CA ILE A 18 0.98 10.08 -11.27
C ILE A 18 -0.04 8.97 -11.52
N ASN A 19 -1.04 8.88 -10.65
CA ASN A 19 -2.14 7.94 -10.83
C ASN A 19 -2.87 8.28 -12.12
N ASP A 20 -2.66 7.47 -13.15
CA ASP A 20 -3.45 7.49 -14.36
C ASP A 20 -4.69 6.60 -14.13
N PRO A 21 -5.92 7.16 -14.17
CA PRO A 21 -7.15 6.39 -13.99
C PRO A 21 -7.31 5.28 -15.03
N ASP A 22 -6.68 5.42 -16.20
CA ASP A 22 -6.76 4.48 -17.33
C ASP A 22 -5.73 3.33 -17.21
N GLN A 23 -5.10 3.18 -16.04
CA GLN A 23 -4.27 2.02 -15.73
C GLN A 23 -5.12 0.75 -15.63
N ASP A 24 -5.18 -0.02 -16.72
CA ASP A 24 -5.90 -1.30 -16.86
C ASP A 24 -5.58 -2.37 -15.80
N SER A 25 -4.49 -2.22 -15.03
CA SER A 25 -4.04 -3.21 -14.04
C SER A 25 -4.41 -2.91 -12.59
N LEU A 26 -5.02 -1.76 -12.28
CA LEU A 26 -5.36 -1.42 -10.90
C LEU A 26 -6.62 -2.17 -10.44
N LEU A 27 -6.44 -3.13 -9.53
CA LEU A 27 -7.56 -3.89 -9.00
C LEU A 27 -8.47 -3.05 -8.10
N GLY A 28 -7.95 -2.23 -7.19
CA GLY A 28 -8.74 -1.41 -6.29
C GLY A 28 -7.91 -0.55 -5.34
N ARG A 29 -8.58 0.32 -4.57
CA ARG A 29 -7.93 1.28 -3.65
C ARG A 29 -8.51 1.16 -2.23
N VAL A 30 -7.67 1.30 -1.22
CA VAL A 30 -8.10 1.34 0.18
C VAL A 30 -7.57 2.62 0.81
N MET A 31 -8.46 3.49 1.28
CA MET A 31 -8.08 4.71 1.99
C MET A 31 -7.75 4.37 3.44
N ILE A 32 -6.53 4.72 3.89
CA ILE A 32 -6.01 4.42 5.24
C ILE A 32 -5.84 5.66 6.12
N GLY A 33 -6.01 6.85 5.57
CA GLY A 33 -5.85 8.10 6.30
C GLY A 33 -6.23 9.32 5.47
N LYS A 34 -6.24 10.46 6.16
CA LYS A 34 -6.35 11.79 5.54
C LYS A 34 -5.11 12.58 5.90
N VAL A 35 -4.46 13.13 4.89
CA VAL A 35 -3.27 13.96 5.04
C VAL A 35 -3.70 15.35 5.53
N PRO A 36 -3.09 15.90 6.60
CA PRO A 36 -3.35 17.28 7.04
C PRO A 36 -2.97 18.31 5.96
N HIS A 37 -3.70 19.42 5.86
CA HIS A 37 -3.50 20.44 4.81
C HIS A 37 -2.10 21.07 4.79
N GLU A 38 -1.42 21.07 5.94
CA GLU A 38 -0.07 21.58 6.14
C GLU A 38 1.02 20.62 5.63
N VAL A 39 0.68 19.36 5.37
CA VAL A 39 1.63 18.35 4.90
C VAL A 39 1.68 18.36 3.37
N THR A 40 2.89 18.60 2.86
CA THR A 40 3.16 18.64 1.43
C THR A 40 3.39 17.24 0.86
N TYR A 41 3.16 17.10 -0.45
CA TYR A 41 3.50 15.88 -1.18
C TYR A 41 4.98 15.52 -1.05
N ALA A 42 5.88 16.53 -1.08
CA ALA A 42 7.33 16.31 -0.90
C ALA A 42 7.66 15.70 0.47
N GLN A 43 6.99 16.12 1.54
CA GLN A 43 7.20 15.52 2.86
C GLN A 43 6.75 14.06 2.92
N ILE A 44 5.64 13.72 2.27
CA ILE A 44 5.18 12.32 2.19
C ILE A 44 6.16 11.49 1.37
N ARG A 45 6.63 12.02 0.24
CA ARG A 45 7.66 11.40 -0.59
C ARG A 45 8.89 11.09 0.24
N ASP A 46 9.49 12.10 0.85
CA ASP A 46 10.75 11.97 1.60
C ASP A 46 10.59 10.94 2.73
N LEU A 47 9.42 10.92 3.36
CA LEU A 47 9.08 9.93 4.38
C LEU A 47 9.06 8.50 3.82
N LEU A 48 8.41 8.28 2.68
CA LEU A 48 8.32 6.96 2.05
C LEU A 48 9.66 6.51 1.43
N GLU A 49 10.41 7.44 0.84
CA GLU A 49 11.75 7.22 0.27
C GLU A 49 12.78 6.88 1.35
N SER A 50 12.56 7.33 2.59
CA SER A 50 13.41 6.96 3.75
C SER A 50 13.26 5.50 4.19
N ILE A 51 12.28 4.76 3.68
CA ILE A 51 12.03 3.37 4.07
C ILE A 51 12.96 2.46 3.26
N PRO A 52 13.80 1.64 3.91
CA PRO A 52 14.66 0.70 3.21
C PRO A 52 13.85 -0.18 2.25
N LEU A 53 14.29 -0.22 0.99
CA LEU A 53 13.71 -1.12 0.00
C LEU A 53 13.97 -2.58 0.40
N PRO A 54 13.11 -3.53 0.00
CA PRO A 54 13.33 -4.94 0.30
C PRO A 54 14.71 -5.41 -0.16
N GLN A 55 15.41 -6.12 0.72
CA GLN A 55 16.73 -6.66 0.45
C GLN A 55 16.64 -8.09 -0.08
N LYS A 56 17.40 -8.37 -1.13
CA LYS A 56 17.58 -9.73 -1.63
C LYS A 56 18.25 -10.60 -0.55
N ASP A 57 17.82 -11.86 -0.45
CA ASP A 57 18.37 -12.87 0.47
C ASP A 57 18.23 -12.53 1.97
N ALA A 58 17.36 -11.58 2.32
CA ALA A 58 17.03 -11.28 3.72
C ALA A 58 16.33 -12.47 4.41
N LEU A 59 16.58 -12.62 5.71
CA LEU A 59 15.93 -13.60 6.58
C LEU A 59 15.25 -12.88 7.75
N PRO A 60 13.90 -12.81 7.81
CA PRO A 60 12.93 -13.37 6.87
C PRO A 60 12.92 -12.64 5.51
N GLU A 61 12.37 -13.33 4.49
CA GLU A 61 12.27 -12.80 3.12
C GLU A 61 11.54 -11.44 3.10
N GLN A 62 12.11 -10.46 2.39
CA GLN A 62 11.52 -9.16 2.20
C GLN A 62 10.98 -9.01 0.77
N ASN A 63 9.82 -8.37 0.63
CA ASN A 63 9.14 -8.14 -0.64
C ASN A 63 8.27 -6.88 -0.59
N CYS A 64 7.44 -6.65 -1.61
CA CYS A 64 6.53 -5.50 -1.65
C CYS A 64 5.53 -5.46 -0.48
N VAL A 65 5.13 -6.61 0.06
CA VAL A 65 4.22 -6.69 1.21
C VAL A 65 4.92 -6.23 2.48
N THR A 66 6.17 -6.66 2.72
CA THR A 66 6.93 -6.19 3.89
C THR A 66 7.22 -4.70 3.81
N TRP A 67 7.53 -4.18 2.62
CA TRP A 67 7.71 -2.73 2.42
C TRP A 67 6.41 -1.95 2.63
N THR A 68 5.28 -2.45 2.12
CA THR A 68 3.96 -1.81 2.31
C THR A 68 3.59 -1.74 3.78
N ARG A 69 3.86 -2.80 4.56
CA ARG A 69 3.66 -2.79 6.02
C ARG A 69 4.52 -1.70 6.69
N ALA A 70 5.81 -1.63 6.34
CA ALA A 70 6.70 -0.59 6.86
C ALA A 70 6.22 0.82 6.48
N ALA A 71 5.72 1.02 5.26
CA ALA A 71 5.15 2.28 4.80
C ALA A 71 3.90 2.68 5.58
N ILE A 72 2.97 1.76 5.83
CA ILE A 72 1.78 2.06 6.63
C ILE A 72 2.16 2.43 8.06
N ASN A 73 3.05 1.66 8.70
CA ASN A 73 3.54 1.98 10.05
C ASN A 73 4.20 3.37 10.09
N LYS A 74 5.08 3.67 9.13
CA LYS A 74 5.75 4.98 9.04
C LYS A 74 4.73 6.12 8.88
N LEU A 75 3.68 5.92 8.09
CA LEU A 75 2.59 6.90 7.94
C LEU A 75 1.77 7.04 9.23
N GLN A 76 1.50 5.94 9.94
CA GLN A 76 0.81 5.94 11.23
C GLN A 76 1.61 6.70 12.29
N ASP A 77 2.92 6.44 12.39
CA ASP A 77 3.84 7.09 13.33
C ASP A 77 3.92 8.61 13.12
N ASN A 78 3.69 9.07 11.89
CA ASN A 78 3.71 10.48 11.51
C ASN A 78 2.31 11.11 11.44
N SER A 79 1.28 10.42 11.95
CA SER A 79 -0.13 10.89 11.93
C SER A 79 -0.69 11.17 10.52
N LEU A 80 -0.15 10.51 9.50
CA LEU A 80 -0.58 10.59 8.10
C LEU A 80 -1.53 9.45 7.71
N ALA A 81 -1.57 8.39 8.52
CA ALA A 81 -2.56 7.32 8.47
C ALA A 81 -3.26 7.17 9.83
N GLU A 82 -4.48 6.66 9.85
CA GLU A 82 -5.15 6.37 11.11
C GLU A 82 -4.48 5.20 11.85
N GLN A 83 -4.54 5.24 13.18
CA GLN A 83 -4.06 4.15 14.01
C GLN A 83 -5.05 2.98 13.95
N PHE A 84 -4.61 1.88 13.36
CA PHE A 84 -5.36 0.62 13.27
C PHE A 84 -4.42 -0.56 13.33
N GLU A 85 -4.95 -1.72 13.70
CA GLU A 85 -4.20 -2.98 13.74
C GLU A 85 -3.86 -3.41 12.30
N LEU A 86 -2.56 -3.47 11.99
CA LEU A 86 -2.04 -3.64 10.64
C LEU A 86 -2.33 -5.02 10.07
N ASP A 87 -2.25 -6.08 10.87
CA ASP A 87 -2.43 -7.45 10.38
C ASP A 87 -3.88 -7.64 9.88
N ARG A 88 -4.85 -7.19 10.67
CA ARG A 88 -6.27 -7.16 10.31
C ARG A 88 -6.55 -6.26 9.11
N PHE A 89 -5.80 -5.18 8.93
CA PHE A 89 -5.90 -4.34 7.73
C PHE A 89 -5.43 -5.10 6.48
N MET A 90 -4.29 -5.78 6.56
CA MET A 90 -3.73 -6.55 5.44
C MET A 90 -4.69 -7.68 5.03
N ASP A 91 -5.25 -8.41 6.01
CA ASP A 91 -6.21 -9.49 5.75
C ASP A 91 -7.49 -8.97 5.07
N LYS A 92 -8.06 -7.87 5.57
CA LYS A 92 -9.25 -7.25 4.97
C LYS A 92 -8.98 -6.70 3.57
N SER A 93 -7.80 -6.15 3.34
CA SER A 93 -7.40 -5.64 2.02
C SER A 93 -7.24 -6.77 1.00
N LEU A 94 -6.70 -7.92 1.42
CA LEU A 94 -6.61 -9.11 0.58
C LEU A 94 -8.00 -9.67 0.27
N ALA A 95 -8.88 -9.81 1.28
CA ALA A 95 -10.25 -10.26 1.07
C ALA A 95 -11.03 -9.34 0.12
N PHE A 96 -10.82 -8.02 0.21
CA PHE A 96 -11.40 -7.05 -0.72
C PHE A 96 -10.91 -7.26 -2.15
N ALA A 97 -9.60 -7.46 -2.35
CA ALA A 97 -9.01 -7.76 -3.65
C ALA A 97 -9.57 -9.07 -4.25
N ASP A 98 -9.66 -10.12 -3.45
CA ASP A 98 -10.22 -11.41 -3.87
C ASP A 98 -11.69 -11.27 -4.27
N GLN A 99 -12.49 -10.55 -3.49
CA GLN A 99 -13.89 -10.29 -3.83
C GLN A 99 -14.02 -9.51 -5.15
N ARG A 100 -13.14 -8.53 -5.39
CA ARG A 100 -13.10 -7.78 -6.66
C ARG A 100 -12.83 -8.67 -7.86
N LEU A 101 -11.85 -9.57 -7.75
CA LEU A 101 -11.50 -10.50 -8.82
C LEU A 101 -12.65 -11.47 -9.16
N HIS A 102 -13.41 -11.91 -8.16
CA HIS A 102 -14.49 -12.88 -8.38
C HIS A 102 -15.80 -12.27 -8.84
N THR A 103 -16.17 -11.09 -8.33
CA THR A 103 -17.53 -10.55 -8.50
C THR A 103 -17.61 -9.34 -9.41
N GLY A 104 -16.57 -8.52 -9.51
CA GLY A 104 -16.60 -7.23 -10.22
C GLY A 104 -17.57 -6.16 -9.66
N CYS A 105 -18.51 -6.54 -8.78
CA CYS A 105 -19.60 -5.69 -8.27
C CYS A 105 -19.24 -4.82 -7.06
N THR A 106 -18.04 -4.93 -6.50
CA THR A 106 -17.61 -4.10 -5.37
C THR A 106 -17.17 -2.70 -5.82
N PRO A 107 -17.11 -1.70 -4.92
CA PRO A 107 -16.53 -0.39 -5.21
C PRO A 107 -15.04 -0.47 -5.61
N THR A 108 -14.59 0.40 -6.51
CA THR A 108 -13.17 0.52 -6.90
C THR A 108 -12.30 1.10 -5.78
N SER A 109 -12.92 1.76 -4.81
CA SER A 109 -12.27 2.26 -3.60
C SER A 109 -13.13 2.00 -2.36
N ILE A 110 -12.48 1.59 -1.27
CA ILE A 110 -13.10 1.46 0.05
C ILE A 110 -12.42 2.39 1.06
N ASN A 111 -13.19 2.84 2.06
CA ASN A 111 -12.69 3.61 3.19
C ASN A 111 -12.39 2.69 4.38
N TYR A 112 -11.11 2.57 4.78
CA TYR A 112 -10.72 1.85 6.01
C TYR A 112 -10.62 2.78 7.23
N THR A 113 -10.83 4.07 7.03
CA THR A 113 -10.76 5.08 8.07
C THR A 113 -12.07 5.20 8.82
N THR A 114 -12.00 5.60 10.08
CA THR A 114 -13.16 5.96 10.90
C THR A 114 -13.70 7.34 10.56
N ARG A 115 -12.90 8.18 9.88
CA ARG A 115 -13.32 9.49 9.38
C ARG A 115 -14.23 9.32 8.15
N PRO A 116 -15.42 9.95 8.14
CA PRO A 116 -16.26 9.98 6.94
C PRO A 116 -15.49 10.63 5.78
N MET A 117 -15.71 10.15 4.56
CA MET A 117 -15.09 10.68 3.33
C MET A 117 -15.42 12.15 3.15
#